data_AF-A0A367LT63-F1
#
_entry.id   AF-A0A367LT63-F1
#
_cell.length_a   1.000
_cell.length_b   1.000
_cell.length_c   1.000
_cell.angle_alpha   90.00
_cell.angle_beta   90.00
_cell.angle_gamma   90.00
#
_symmetry.space_group_name_H-M   'P 1'
#
loop_
_entity.id
_entity.type
_entity.pdbx_description
1 polymer ?
#
loop_
_entity_poly.entity_id
_entity_poly.type
_entity_poly.pdbx_seq_one_letter_code
_entity_poly.pdbx_strand_id
1 'polypeptide(L)' 'HSGSRGVGNAIGNLFIELAKADMRQHIANLPDKDLAYFEEGSRHFDDYVEAVGWAQDFARQNRALMMHAVIEAAR' A
#
# COMPACT_ATOMS: atom_id res chain seq x y z
N HIS A 1 -1.06 5.91 17.91
CA HIS A 1 -0.55 5.83 16.52
C HIS A 1 -1.29 4.73 15.79
N SER A 2 -1.83 4.96 14.58
CA SER A 2 -2.64 3.97 13.84
C SER A 2 -2.56 4.17 12.32
N GLY A 3 -2.58 3.06 11.58
CA GLY A 3 -2.50 3.01 10.11
C GLY A 3 -3.79 2.51 9.47
N SER A 4 -3.67 1.78 8.35
CA SER A 4 -4.78 1.30 7.53
C SER A 4 -5.44 -0.01 8.02
N ARG A 5 -5.20 -0.42 9.27
CA ARG A 5 -5.91 -1.54 9.93
C ARG A 5 -5.92 -2.87 9.16
N GLY A 6 -4.87 -3.14 8.39
CA GLY A 6 -4.66 -4.41 7.67
C GLY A 6 -4.95 -4.35 6.18
N VAL A 7 -5.82 -3.44 5.72
CA VAL A 7 -6.13 -3.35 4.27
C VAL A 7 -4.93 -2.88 3.45
N GLY A 8 -4.13 -1.94 3.98
CA GLY A 8 -2.90 -1.52 3.30
C GLY A 8 -1.83 -2.63 3.28
N ASN A 9 -1.83 -3.54 4.25
CA ASN A 9 -0.95 -4.71 4.24
C ASN A 9 -1.40 -5.72 3.17
N ALA A 10 -2.71 -5.95 3.03
CA ALA A 10 -3.25 -6.80 1.98
C ALA A 10 -2.95 -6.23 0.58
N ILE A 11 -3.14 -4.92 0.39
CA ILE A 11 -2.77 -4.20 -0.85
C ILE A 11 -1.27 -4.33 -1.12
N GLY A 12 -0.42 -4.04 -0.13
CA GLY A 12 1.04 -4.15 -0.28
C GLY A 12 1.48 -5.55 -0.70
N ASN A 13 1.00 -6.59 -0.01
CA ASN A 13 1.34 -7.96 -0.35
C ASN A 13 0.88 -8.36 -1.76
N LEU A 14 -0.32 -7.97 -2.17
CA LEU A 14 -0.81 -8.23 -3.52
C LEU A 14 0.12 -7.62 -4.58
N PHE A 15 0.45 -6.34 -4.44
CA PHE A 15 1.24 -5.64 -5.44
C PHE A 15 2.72 -6.01 -5.43
N ILE A 16 3.27 -6.45 -4.29
CA ILE A 16 4.60 -7.07 -4.24
C ILE A 16 4.64 -8.33 -5.11
N GLU A 17 3.66 -9.23 -4.97
CA GLU A 17 3.62 -10.45 -5.77
C GLU A 17 3.38 -10.17 -7.26
N LEU A 18 2.54 -9.18 -7.59
CA LEU A 18 2.34 -8.72 -8.98
C LEU A 18 3.62 -8.12 -9.57
N ALA A 19 4.35 -7.29 -8.82
CA ALA A 19 5.62 -6.72 -9.28
C ALA A 19 6.66 -7.82 -9.54
N LYS A 20 6.77 -8.80 -8.64
CA LYS A 20 7.65 -9.96 -8.83
C LYS A 20 7.28 -10.75 -10.09
N ALA A 21 5.99 -10.95 -10.34
CA ALA A 21 5.49 -11.66 -11.53
C ALA A 21 5.76 -10.90 -12.83
N ASP A 22 5.53 -9.59 -12.84
CA ASP A 22 5.71 -8.72 -14.02
C ASP A 22 7.18 -8.63 -14.45
N MET A 23 8.11 -8.62 -13.50
CA MET A 23 9.55 -8.59 -13.79
C MET A 23 10.05 -9.88 -14.45
N ARG A 24 9.33 -11.00 -14.33
CA ARG A 24 9.68 -12.31 -14.94
C ARG A 24 11.16 -12.66 -14.71
N GLN A 25 11.95 -12.83 -15.78
CA GLN A 25 13.37 -13.15 -15.72
C GLN A 25 14.24 -11.98 -15.24
N HIS A 26 13.79 -10.73 -15.38
CA HIS A 26 14.53 -9.55 -14.91
C HIS A 26 14.64 -9.51 -13.39
N ILE A 27 13.76 -10.21 -12.66
CA ILE A 27 13.83 -10.30 -11.19
C ILE A 27 15.15 -10.91 -10.71
N ALA A 28 15.78 -11.78 -11.51
CA ALA A 28 17.06 -12.40 -11.17
C ALA A 28 18.22 -11.40 -11.18
N ASN A 29 18.03 -10.21 -11.78
CA ASN A 29 19.03 -9.15 -11.81
C ASN A 29 18.93 -8.22 -10.59
N LEU A 30 17.91 -8.40 -9.73
CA LEU A 30 17.79 -7.63 -8.50
C LEU A 30 18.72 -8.18 -7.42
N PRO A 31 19.32 -7.32 -6.57
CA PRO A 31 20.08 -7.77 -5.42
C PRO A 31 19.19 -8.45 -4.36
N ASP A 32 17.90 -8.11 -4.32
CA ASP A 32 16.87 -8.79 -3.52
C ASP A 32 15.54 -8.78 -4.30
N LYS A 33 14.80 -9.89 -4.25
CA LYS A 33 13.48 -10.02 -4.91
C LYS A 33 12.42 -9.12 -4.28
N ASP A 34 12.60 -8.72 -3.03
CA ASP A 34 11.69 -7.78 -2.34
C ASP A 34 11.89 -6.33 -2.80
N LEU A 35 12.88 -6.08 -3.66
CA LEU A 35 13.06 -4.80 -4.36
C LEU A 35 12.34 -4.77 -5.72
N ALA A 36 11.41 -5.70 -5.95
CA ALA A 36 10.58 -5.67 -7.15
C ALA A 36 9.77 -4.36 -7.25
N TYR A 37 9.66 -3.82 -8.45
CA TYR A 37 9.04 -2.53 -8.71
C TYR A 37 8.20 -2.55 -9.99
N PHE A 38 7.32 -1.56 -10.10
CA PHE A 38 6.65 -1.22 -11.34
C PHE A 38 7.35 -0.04 -12.00
N GLU A 39 7.50 -0.09 -13.33
CA GLU A 39 7.82 1.08 -14.13
C GLU A 39 6.54 1.85 -14.44
N GLU A 40 6.62 3.18 -14.48
CA GLU A 40 5.47 4.02 -14.87
C GLU A 40 4.99 3.66 -16.28
N GLY A 41 3.68 3.51 -16.45
CA GLY A 41 3.06 3.02 -17.68
C GLY A 41 3.05 1.49 -17.82
N SER A 42 3.62 0.73 -16.87
CA SER A 42 3.41 -0.72 -16.84
C SER A 42 1.98 -1.07 -16.43
N ARG A 43 1.55 -2.29 -16.80
CA ARG A 43 0.16 -2.75 -16.68
C ARG A 43 -0.45 -2.51 -15.30
N HIS A 44 0.28 -2.78 -14.21
CA HIS A 44 -0.23 -2.69 -12.85
C HIS A 44 0.20 -1.42 -12.11
N PHE A 45 0.92 -0.50 -12.75
CA PHE A 45 1.40 0.71 -12.10
C PHE A 45 0.24 1.59 -11.61
N ASP A 46 -0.71 1.89 -12.50
CA ASP A 46 -1.85 2.75 -12.16
C ASP A 46 -2.73 2.11 -11.08
N ASP A 47 -2.99 0.80 -11.20
CA ASP A 47 -3.73 0.02 -10.20
C ASP A 47 -3.06 0.09 -8.81
N TYR A 48 -1.72 -0.02 -8.78
CA TYR A 48 -0.95 0.08 -7.54
C TYR A 48 -1.07 1.46 -6.89
N VAL A 49 -0.89 2.52 -7.70
CA VAL A 49 -0.96 3.91 -7.23
C VAL A 49 -2.35 4.23 -6.70
N GLU A 50 -3.41 3.81 -7.40
CA GLU A 50 -4.79 3.97 -6.96
C GLU A 50 -5.04 3.24 -5.64
N ALA A 51 -4.66 1.96 -5.54
CA ALA A 51 -4.88 1.16 -4.34
C ALA A 51 -4.13 1.69 -3.12
N VAL A 52 -2.87 2.10 -3.28
CA VAL A 52 -2.08 2.72 -2.20
C VAL A 52 -2.70 4.05 -1.79
N GLY A 53 -3.12 4.88 -2.75
CA GLY A 53 -3.81 6.14 -2.46
C GLY A 53 -5.05 5.91 -1.60
N TRP A 54 -5.88 4.94 -1.96
CA TRP A 54 -7.04 4.56 -1.17
C TRP A 54 -6.66 4.09 0.25
N ALA A 55 -5.63 3.26 0.39
CA ALA A 55 -5.17 2.79 1.71
C ALA A 55 -4.66 3.93 2.61
N GLN A 56 -4.01 4.93 2.01
CA GLN A 56 -3.56 6.14 2.70
C GLN A 56 -4.74 7.01 3.14
N ASP A 57 -5.74 7.18 2.28
CA ASP A 57 -6.97 7.90 2.58
C ASP A 57 -7.75 7.23 3.72
N PHE A 58 -7.90 5.92 3.67
CA PHE A 58 -8.48 5.14 4.77
C PHE A 58 -7.71 5.35 6.08
N ALA A 59 -6.37 5.28 6.06
CA ALA A 59 -5.57 5.52 7.25
C ALA A 59 -5.73 6.95 7.80
N ARG A 60 -5.89 7.95 6.91
CA ARG A 60 -6.17 9.34 7.31
C ARG A 60 -7.52 9.44 8.02
N GLN A 61 -8.57 8.89 7.43
CA GLN A 61 -9.93 8.91 8.01
C GLN A 61 -9.98 8.15 9.34
N ASN A 62 -9.31 7.00 9.43
CA ASN A 62 -9.22 6.23 10.66
C ASN A 62 -8.57 7.04 11.80
N ARG A 63 -7.48 7.78 11.51
CA ARG A 63 -6.88 8.68 12.50
C ARG A 63 -7.79 9.85 12.89
N ALA A 64 -8.51 10.43 11.94
CA ALA A 64 -9.47 11.50 12.22
C ALA A 64 -10.58 11.02 13.16
N LEU A 65 -11.16 9.84 12.90
CA LEU A 65 -12.17 9.23 13.76
C LEU A 65 -11.64 8.98 15.18
N MET A 66 -10.43 8.41 15.30
CA MET A 66 -9.79 8.22 16.61
C MET A 66 -9.61 9.54 17.36
N MET A 67 -9.21 10.62 16.67
CA MET A 67 -9.06 11.93 17.27
C MET A 67 -10.40 12.47 17.79
N HIS A 68 -11.47 12.36 17.00
CA HIS A 68 -12.81 12.76 17.43
C HIS A 68 -13.25 12.00 18.69
N ALA A 69 -13.05 10.69 18.72
CA ALA A 69 -13.39 9.87 19.89
C ALA A 69 -12.62 10.30 21.16
N VAL A 70 -11.33 10.65 21.02
CA VAL A 70 -10.52 11.14 22.14
C VAL A 70 -11.01 12.50 22.66
N ILE A 71 -11.38 13.42 21.76
CA ILE A 71 -11.93 14.73 22.15
C ILE A 71 -13.23 14.56 22.92
N GLU A 72 -14.14 13.73 22.42
CA GLU A 72 -15.44 13.48 23.07
C GLU A 72 -15.27 12.81 24.44
N ALA A 73 -14.35 11.86 24.59
CA ALA A 73 -14.09 11.23 25.89
C ALA A 73 -13.43 12.15 26.93
N ALA A 74 -12.82 13.25 26.48
CA ALA A 74 -12.16 14.22 27.35
C ALA A 74 -13.05 15.41 27.75
N ARG A 75 -14.27 15.48 27.20
CA ARG A 75 -15.31 16.45 27.60
C ARG A 75 -16.08 15.93 28.80
#